data_AF-A0ABD3TKQ0-F1
#
_entry.id   AF-A0ABD3TKQ0-F1
#
_cell.length_a   1.000
_cell.length_b   1.000
_cell.length_c   1.000
_cell.angle_alpha   90.00
_cell.angle_beta   90.00
_cell.angle_gamma   90.00
#
_symmetry.space_group_name_H-M   'P 1'
#
loop_
_entity.id
_entity.type
_entity.pdbx_description
1 polymer ?
#
loop_
_entity_poly.entity_id
_entity_poly.type
_entity_poly.pdbx_seq_one_letter_code
_entity_poly.pdbx_strand_id
1 'polypeptide(L)'
;MLVFRKLLTIQNKYTPVFYRAVSYLYVRRATDEGHLHISFNLSVYGGKSRQFLTSRKPGDNVSTTLNRIEAKVKEIADRRKKSKQLLDADEIPIDPQIFHESKQVSGDVLVQDAFITGAVVRICGTEFTVEYNPPTIKSVTLPKLIMVGFPIVPILEYEFTDVSSLEFVWSRIEAKELAVNKKKTKEIVTEVARTFAYTPSKDDIGCHLRLLVTPKLNGLLRDDRSVQFDSPSVVIERSGECPFEKRHLYTQHYTEPGIFRVVTYNILAEMYADSNYSRNVLFPYCPPHALEVSYRSQLLLKELMGYKSDIICLQEVDRKVFYNYLSPALVSCDLDGYYREKGGCVAEGSAIFFRRSRFKYIGQHDIIYTNALETDPECADIYEKTVKNQALNDFLKERQNALQVLVLECIDRPKQKLIVANTHLFFHPATPNIRLIQGIIAAKHLQKVQKIYDNQEGEVSMIFCGDFNTSPESGTFEFLTTQEINEDHLDWKSAPKDQFVPGMNFKHNLDFVTACGQVPYTNYVEKFQDTLDYIFYDVKTLEVEKVIPPPDHEDVVRHTAIPSVLFPSDHIAQVCELKWKF
;
A
#
# COMPACT_ATOMS: atom_id res chain seq x y z
N MET A 1 57.59 6.66 -12.96
CA MET A 1 58.04 5.61 -13.90
C MET A 1 57.30 4.34 -13.55
N LEU A 2 56.24 3.98 -14.29
CA LEU A 2 56.19 2.82 -15.21
C LEU A 2 56.34 1.48 -14.43
N VAL A 3 55.39 0.53 -14.46
CA VAL A 3 54.77 -0.09 -15.65
C VAL A 3 53.35 -0.63 -15.36
N PHE A 4 52.45 -0.38 -16.31
CA PHE A 4 51.10 -0.92 -16.54
C PHE A 4 51.18 -2.09 -17.56
N ARG A 5 50.39 -3.18 -17.41
CA ARG A 5 49.55 -3.87 -18.45
C ARG A 5 49.27 -5.39 -18.26
N LYS A 6 47.96 -5.73 -18.36
CA LYS A 6 47.27 -6.88 -19.02
C LYS A 6 47.40 -8.31 -18.41
N LEU A 7 46.39 -9.20 -18.31
CA LEU A 7 45.17 -9.58 -19.09
C LEU A 7 44.09 -10.21 -18.13
N LEU A 8 42.79 -9.88 -18.17
CA LEU A 8 41.62 -10.36 -18.98
C LEU A 8 40.89 -11.67 -18.52
N THR A 9 39.65 -11.48 -18.04
CA THR A 9 38.33 -12.07 -18.43
C THR A 9 38.06 -13.59 -18.47
N ILE A 10 37.01 -14.01 -17.76
CA ILE A 10 36.21 -15.22 -18.08
C ILE A 10 34.78 -14.78 -18.41
N GLN A 11 34.35 -15.07 -19.64
CA GLN A 11 32.98 -14.88 -20.16
C GLN A 11 32.08 -16.06 -19.74
N ASN A 12 30.86 -15.80 -19.26
CA ASN A 12 29.79 -16.81 -19.23
C ASN A 12 29.16 -16.89 -20.64
N LYS A 13 29.10 -18.10 -21.21
CA LYS A 13 28.48 -18.40 -22.51
C LYS A 13 26.96 -18.56 -22.32
N TYR A 14 26.18 -17.74 -23.01
CA TYR A 14 24.79 -18.02 -23.36
C TYR A 14 24.77 -18.85 -24.65
N THR A 15 23.89 -19.84 -24.75
CA THR A 15 23.60 -20.51 -26.03
C THR A 15 22.10 -20.37 -26.29
N PRO A 16 21.64 -19.39 -27.09
CA PRO A 16 20.26 -19.33 -27.52
C PRO A 16 20.04 -20.25 -28.73
N VAL A 17 18.90 -20.94 -28.73
CA VAL A 17 18.35 -21.66 -29.88
C VAL A 17 17.93 -20.62 -30.93
N PHE A 18 18.41 -20.76 -32.16
CA PHE A 18 18.27 -19.77 -33.23
C PHE A 18 16.87 -19.80 -33.87
N TYR A 19 15.99 -18.92 -33.39
CA TYR A 19 15.07 -18.18 -34.27
C TYR A 19 15.78 -16.85 -34.61
N ARG A 20 15.56 -16.25 -35.80
CA ARG A 20 16.13 -14.93 -36.15
C ARG A 20 15.94 -13.99 -34.96
N ALA A 21 17.02 -13.59 -34.29
CA ALA A 21 16.93 -12.77 -33.08
C ALA A 21 16.30 -11.42 -33.45
N VAL A 22 15.02 -11.25 -33.12
CA VAL A 22 14.33 -9.97 -33.28
C VAL A 22 15.02 -8.98 -32.34
N SER A 23 15.62 -7.94 -32.93
CA SER A 23 16.17 -6.83 -32.15
C SER A 23 15.09 -5.78 -31.99
N TYR A 24 15.04 -5.12 -30.84
CA TYR A 24 14.00 -4.12 -30.56
C TYR A 24 14.58 -2.74 -30.36
N LEU A 25 13.80 -1.74 -30.78
CA LEU A 25 14.00 -0.33 -30.47
C LEU A 25 12.80 0.14 -29.65
N TYR A 26 13.08 0.68 -28.47
CA TYR A 26 12.06 1.06 -27.51
C TYR A 26 11.83 2.54 -27.54
N VAL A 27 10.56 2.92 -27.57
CA VAL A 27 10.13 4.31 -27.40
C VAL A 27 9.31 4.41 -26.14
N ARG A 28 9.77 5.24 -25.21
CA ARG A 28 9.09 5.55 -23.96
C ARG A 28 8.61 7.00 -23.99
N ARG A 29 7.35 7.22 -23.62
CA ARG A 29 6.76 8.54 -23.37
C ARG A 29 5.68 8.40 -22.30
N ALA A 30 5.90 8.97 -21.12
CA ALA A 30 4.82 9.14 -20.15
C ALA A 30 3.89 10.28 -20.58
N THR A 31 2.62 10.23 -20.18
CA THR A 31 1.57 11.18 -20.63
C THR A 31 1.84 12.63 -20.24
N ASP A 32 2.62 12.85 -19.19
CA ASP A 32 3.04 14.13 -18.61
C ASP A 32 4.43 14.60 -19.12
N GLU A 33 5.13 13.76 -19.89
CA GLU A 33 6.45 14.09 -20.42
C GLU A 33 6.38 14.77 -21.80
N GLY A 34 7.07 15.91 -21.93
CA GLY A 34 7.19 16.65 -23.19
C GLY A 34 8.14 16.03 -24.23
N HIS A 35 8.74 14.87 -23.93
CA HIS A 35 9.75 14.23 -24.77
C HIS A 35 9.51 12.71 -24.87
N LEU A 36 9.92 12.13 -26.00
CA LEU A 36 10.07 10.69 -26.19
C LEU A 36 11.52 10.28 -25.96
N HIS A 37 11.71 9.16 -25.28
CA HIS A 37 12.99 8.51 -25.07
C HIS A 37 13.09 7.29 -25.97
N ILE A 38 14.04 7.32 -26.91
CA ILE A 38 14.30 6.22 -27.85
C ILE A 38 15.56 5.50 -27.39
N SER A 39 15.48 4.17 -27.21
CA SER A 39 16.62 3.35 -26.81
C SER A 39 16.69 2.02 -27.56
N PHE A 40 17.92 1.55 -27.80
CA PHE A 40 18.17 0.25 -28.44
C PHE A 40 19.60 -0.21 -28.13
N ASN A 41 19.86 -1.51 -28.26
CA ASN A 41 21.18 -2.10 -28.10
C ASN A 41 21.74 -2.49 -29.46
N LEU A 42 22.92 -1.98 -29.82
CA LEU A 42 23.55 -2.28 -31.11
C LEU A 42 25.01 -2.68 -30.90
N SER A 43 25.43 -3.76 -31.57
CA SER A 43 26.83 -4.08 -31.76
C SER A 43 27.33 -3.49 -33.08
N VAL A 44 28.23 -2.51 -32.98
CA VAL A 44 28.84 -1.87 -34.15
C VAL A 44 30.10 -2.65 -34.55
N TYR A 45 30.14 -3.20 -35.77
CA TYR A 45 31.28 -3.91 -36.36
C TYR A 45 31.87 -5.02 -35.46
N GLY A 46 31.03 -5.98 -35.05
CA GLY A 46 31.47 -7.21 -34.35
C GLY A 46 31.89 -7.03 -32.89
N GLY A 47 31.66 -5.85 -32.32
CA GLY A 47 32.10 -5.57 -30.96
C GLY A 47 31.12 -5.93 -29.85
N LYS A 48 31.42 -5.51 -28.62
CA LYS A 48 30.43 -5.57 -27.53
C LYS A 48 29.21 -4.70 -27.87
N SER A 49 28.02 -5.26 -27.66
CA SER A 49 26.75 -4.54 -27.73
C SER A 49 26.75 -3.37 -26.75
N ARG A 50 26.20 -2.23 -27.17
CA ARG A 50 26.09 -1.00 -26.36
C ARG A 50 24.68 -0.45 -26.45
N GLN A 51 24.23 0.13 -25.35
CA GLN A 51 22.96 0.85 -25.31
C GLN A 51 23.13 2.24 -25.90
N PHE A 52 22.22 2.58 -26.81
CA PHE A 52 22.03 3.92 -27.36
C PHE A 52 20.76 4.50 -26.77
N LEU A 53 20.80 5.78 -26.40
CA LEU A 53 19.67 6.52 -25.86
C LEU A 53 19.61 7.91 -26.51
N THR A 54 18.43 8.35 -26.90
CA THR A 54 18.17 9.73 -27.34
C THR A 54 16.82 10.21 -26.84
N SER A 55 16.71 11.50 -26.52
CA SER A 55 15.46 12.16 -26.11
C SER A 55 15.07 13.19 -27.17
N ARG A 56 13.80 13.20 -27.58
CA ARG A 56 13.26 14.01 -28.69
C ARG A 56 11.90 14.59 -28.35
N LYS A 57 11.56 15.74 -28.92
CA LYS A 57 10.18 16.24 -28.83
C LYS A 57 9.29 15.47 -29.79
N PRO A 58 8.01 15.25 -29.46
CA PRO A 58 7.06 14.58 -30.35
C PRO A 58 6.94 15.22 -31.73
N GLY A 59 6.96 16.55 -31.79
CA GLY A 59 6.89 17.34 -33.03
C GLY A 59 8.24 17.54 -33.74
N ASP A 60 9.31 16.85 -33.33
CA ASP A 60 10.55 16.89 -34.10
C ASP A 60 10.43 16.06 -35.38
N ASN A 61 11.13 16.45 -36.44
CA ASN A 61 11.20 15.66 -37.68
C ASN A 61 12.08 14.40 -37.50
N VAL A 62 11.67 13.29 -38.12
CA VAL A 62 12.37 12.00 -38.11
C VAL A 62 13.80 12.12 -38.61
N SER A 63 14.03 12.86 -39.70
CA SER A 63 15.36 13.11 -40.28
C SER A 63 16.35 13.61 -39.22
N THR A 64 15.92 14.54 -38.37
CA THR A 64 16.78 15.09 -37.31
C THR A 64 17.14 14.01 -36.29
N THR A 65 16.26 13.03 -36.05
CA THR A 65 16.48 11.93 -35.10
C THR A 65 17.39 10.86 -35.66
N LEU A 66 17.17 10.46 -36.91
CA LEU A 66 18.02 9.51 -37.62
C LEU A 66 19.46 10.05 -37.75
N ASN A 67 19.64 11.32 -38.10
CA ASN A 67 20.96 11.96 -38.17
C ASN A 67 21.70 11.95 -36.81
N ARG A 68 20.97 12.12 -35.70
CA ARG A 68 21.56 12.03 -34.35
C ARG A 68 21.97 10.60 -33.99
N ILE A 69 21.14 9.62 -34.35
CA ILE A 69 21.47 8.19 -34.19
C ILE A 69 22.72 7.87 -35.00
N GLU A 70 22.75 8.29 -36.26
CA GLU A 70 23.88 8.13 -37.18
C GLU A 70 25.17 8.70 -36.58
N ALA A 71 25.14 9.94 -36.11
CA ALA A 71 26.29 10.60 -35.51
C ALA A 71 26.84 9.84 -34.29
N LYS A 72 25.96 9.37 -33.39
CA LYS A 72 26.38 8.58 -32.21
C LYS A 72 26.97 7.22 -32.59
N VAL A 73 26.41 6.56 -33.60
CA VAL A 73 26.92 5.26 -34.08
C VAL A 73 28.26 5.45 -34.78
N LYS A 74 28.40 6.50 -35.61
CA LYS A 74 29.67 6.89 -36.26
C LYS A 74 30.77 7.17 -35.24
N GLU A 75 30.48 7.89 -34.17
CA GLU A 75 31.46 8.18 -33.11
C GLU A 75 32.07 6.89 -32.52
N ILE A 76 31.23 5.87 -32.28
CA ILE A 76 31.67 4.58 -31.74
C ILE A 76 32.42 3.77 -32.79
N ALA A 77 31.96 3.79 -34.04
CA ALA A 77 32.65 3.16 -35.17
C ALA A 77 34.07 3.72 -35.34
N ASP A 78 34.24 5.04 -35.34
CA ASP A 78 35.53 5.71 -35.52
C ASP A 78 36.50 5.39 -34.38
N ARG A 79 36.02 5.37 -33.13
CA ARG A 79 36.82 4.94 -31.97
C ARG A 79 37.31 3.50 -32.14
N ARG A 80 36.51 2.60 -32.73
CA ARG A 80 36.92 1.22 -33.02
C ARG A 80 37.96 1.13 -34.13
N LYS A 81 37.75 1.84 -35.24
CA LYS A 81 38.71 1.90 -36.36
C LYS A 81 40.10 2.35 -35.86
N LYS A 82 40.16 3.39 -35.02
CA LYS A 82 41.41 3.86 -34.40
C LYS A 82 42.07 2.83 -33.48
N SER A 83 41.30 1.93 -32.86
CA SER A 83 41.81 0.91 -31.93
C SER A 83 42.29 -0.40 -32.59
N LYS A 84 42.20 -0.54 -33.92
CA LYS A 84 42.47 -1.79 -34.68
C LYS A 84 41.70 -3.03 -34.19
N GLN A 85 40.57 -2.85 -33.50
CA GLN A 85 39.69 -3.93 -33.04
C GLN A 85 38.56 -4.20 -34.05
N LEU A 86 38.89 -4.26 -35.34
CA LEU A 86 37.94 -4.62 -36.39
C LEU A 86 38.04 -6.13 -36.64
N LEU A 87 36.89 -6.80 -36.68
CA LEU A 87 36.77 -8.12 -37.28
C LEU A 87 36.42 -7.92 -38.77
N ASP A 88 36.88 -8.81 -39.64
CA ASP A 88 36.74 -8.77 -41.11
C ASP A 88 35.26 -8.80 -41.59
N ALA A 89 34.50 -7.75 -41.28
CA ALA A 89 33.16 -7.52 -41.79
C ALA A 89 33.23 -6.33 -42.75
N ASP A 90 32.74 -6.52 -43.98
CA ASP A 90 32.51 -5.44 -44.94
C ASP A 90 31.84 -4.27 -44.23
N GLU A 91 32.39 -3.05 -44.38
CA GLU A 91 31.90 -1.87 -43.67
C GLU A 91 30.48 -1.52 -44.15
N ILE A 92 29.47 -2.08 -43.50
CA ILE A 92 28.07 -1.73 -43.75
C ILE A 92 27.90 -0.23 -43.50
N PRO A 93 27.33 0.53 -44.45
CA PRO A 93 27.06 1.95 -44.27
C PRO A 93 26.20 2.23 -43.04
N ILE A 94 26.58 3.26 -42.29
CA ILE A 94 25.82 3.76 -41.15
C ILE A 94 24.78 4.75 -41.71
N ASP A 95 23.65 4.22 -42.18
CA ASP A 95 22.51 5.01 -42.68
C ASP A 95 21.23 4.53 -41.98
N PRO A 96 20.86 5.15 -40.84
CA PRO A 96 19.65 4.80 -40.11
C PRO A 96 18.39 5.14 -40.91
N GLN A 97 17.52 4.15 -41.10
CA GLN A 97 16.26 4.30 -41.85
C GLN A 97 15.10 3.74 -41.05
N ILE A 98 13.89 4.28 -41.23
CA ILE A 98 12.66 3.77 -40.60
C ILE A 98 11.61 3.44 -41.64
N PHE A 99 10.88 2.35 -41.40
CA PHE A 99 9.91 1.76 -42.32
C PHE A 99 8.58 1.46 -41.62
N HIS A 100 7.48 1.71 -42.31
CA HIS A 100 6.13 1.24 -41.97
C HIS A 100 5.67 0.29 -43.06
N GLU A 101 5.29 -0.95 -42.70
CA GLU A 101 4.84 -1.96 -43.69
C GLU A 101 5.80 -2.10 -44.90
N SER A 102 7.11 -2.05 -44.64
CA SER A 102 8.19 -2.06 -45.65
C SER A 102 8.34 -0.81 -46.53
N LYS A 103 7.54 0.24 -46.32
CA LYS A 103 7.71 1.55 -46.97
C LYS A 103 8.56 2.46 -46.12
N GLN A 104 9.57 3.08 -46.70
CA GLN A 104 10.43 4.02 -46.00
C GLN A 104 9.61 5.25 -45.59
N VAL A 105 9.72 5.63 -44.33
CA VAL A 105 9.05 6.83 -43.78
C VAL A 105 9.84 8.06 -44.21
N SER A 106 9.14 9.08 -44.69
CA SER A 106 9.76 10.33 -45.12
C SER A 106 10.37 11.09 -43.93
N GLY A 107 11.46 11.82 -44.19
CA GLY A 107 12.24 12.50 -43.14
C GLY A 107 11.55 13.70 -42.48
N ASP A 108 10.48 14.22 -43.09
CA ASP A 108 9.62 15.32 -42.61
C ASP A 108 8.47 14.84 -41.70
N VAL A 109 8.21 13.53 -41.65
CA VAL A 109 7.26 12.95 -40.69
C VAL A 109 7.73 13.25 -39.27
N LEU A 110 6.77 13.49 -38.37
CA LEU A 110 7.05 13.76 -36.97
C LEU A 110 7.48 12.47 -36.24
N VAL A 111 8.36 12.61 -35.25
CA VAL A 111 8.89 11.48 -34.47
C VAL A 111 7.77 10.66 -33.84
N GLN A 112 6.72 11.32 -33.33
CA GLN A 112 5.58 10.63 -32.68
C GLN A 112 4.78 9.74 -33.65
N ASP A 113 4.72 10.13 -34.93
CA ASP A 113 3.92 9.42 -35.95
C ASP A 113 4.75 8.34 -36.64
N ALA A 114 6.08 8.51 -36.66
CA ALA A 114 6.99 7.55 -37.27
C ALA A 114 7.41 6.41 -36.34
N PHE A 115 7.72 6.70 -35.07
CA PHE A 115 8.15 5.68 -34.12
C PHE A 115 6.97 5.04 -33.42
N ILE A 116 6.15 4.31 -34.17
CA ILE A 116 4.99 3.56 -33.66
C ILE A 116 5.32 2.08 -33.48
N THR A 117 4.57 1.38 -32.62
CA THR A 117 4.73 -0.07 -32.45
C THR A 117 4.60 -0.81 -33.79
N GLY A 118 5.55 -1.69 -34.10
CA GLY A 118 5.59 -2.45 -35.35
C GLY A 118 6.37 -1.78 -36.49
N ALA A 119 6.73 -0.50 -36.37
CA ALA A 119 7.67 0.12 -37.30
C ALA A 119 9.02 -0.61 -37.25
N VAL A 120 9.80 -0.55 -38.34
CA VAL A 120 11.13 -1.17 -38.41
C VAL A 120 12.18 -0.11 -38.62
N VAL A 121 13.16 -0.04 -37.73
CA VAL A 121 14.32 0.84 -37.85
C VAL A 121 15.53 0.01 -38.24
N ARG A 122 16.17 0.33 -39.36
CA ARG A 122 17.38 -0.36 -39.82
C ARG A 122 18.61 0.50 -39.51
N ILE A 123 19.58 -0.07 -38.80
CA ILE A 123 20.84 0.62 -38.43
C ILE A 123 21.99 -0.37 -38.61
N CYS A 124 23.00 -0.04 -39.43
CA CYS A 124 24.17 -0.91 -39.68
C CYS A 124 23.80 -2.35 -40.05
N GLY A 125 22.77 -2.53 -40.90
CA GLY A 125 22.29 -3.85 -41.32
C GLY A 125 21.49 -4.63 -40.26
N THR A 126 21.35 -4.10 -39.04
CA THR A 126 20.46 -4.67 -38.01
C THR A 126 19.08 -4.05 -38.13
N GLU A 127 18.04 -4.89 -38.15
CA GLU A 127 16.63 -4.46 -38.15
C GLU A 127 16.08 -4.50 -36.73
N PHE A 128 15.53 -3.37 -36.30
CA PHE A 128 14.91 -3.20 -35.00
C PHE A 128 13.40 -3.02 -35.16
N THR A 129 12.60 -3.91 -34.59
CA THR A 129 11.17 -3.69 -34.46
C THR A 129 10.92 -2.67 -33.34
N VAL A 130 10.14 -1.64 -33.62
CA VAL A 130 9.80 -0.59 -32.67
C VAL A 130 8.73 -1.09 -31.71
N GLU A 131 8.94 -0.90 -30.41
CA GLU A 131 7.90 -1.05 -29.38
C GLU A 131 7.70 0.27 -28.66
N TYR A 132 6.47 0.79 -28.73
CA TYR A 132 6.07 2.01 -28.06
C TYR A 132 5.46 1.67 -26.70
N ASN A 133 5.94 2.34 -25.64
CA ASN A 133 5.52 2.16 -24.26
C ASN A 133 5.33 0.68 -23.87
N PRO A 134 6.37 -0.16 -24.08
CA PRO A 134 6.27 -1.57 -23.73
C PRO A 134 6.16 -1.73 -22.20
N PRO A 135 5.44 -2.76 -21.71
CA PRO A 135 5.41 -3.13 -20.30
C PRO A 135 6.81 -3.19 -19.70
N THR A 136 7.06 -2.40 -18.67
CA THR A 136 8.40 -2.24 -18.11
C THR A 136 8.35 -2.28 -16.59
N ILE A 137 9.12 -3.19 -16.00
CA ILE A 137 9.37 -3.24 -14.55
C ILE A 137 10.65 -2.44 -14.30
N LYS A 138 10.55 -1.39 -13.50
CA LYS A 138 11.69 -0.52 -13.15
C LYS A 138 12.48 -1.06 -11.98
N SER A 139 11.77 -1.41 -10.91
CA SER A 139 12.37 -1.89 -9.68
C SER A 139 11.41 -2.78 -8.91
N VAL A 140 11.99 -3.67 -8.11
CA VAL A 140 11.27 -4.50 -7.15
C VAL A 140 12.03 -4.42 -5.84
N THR A 141 11.33 -4.11 -4.76
CA THR A 141 11.89 -4.05 -3.42
C THR A 141 11.28 -5.14 -2.56
N LEU A 142 12.14 -5.95 -1.94
CA LEU A 142 11.77 -6.96 -0.96
C LEU A 142 12.14 -6.50 0.46
N PRO A 143 11.47 -7.02 1.51
CA PRO A 143 11.83 -6.72 2.89
C PRO A 143 13.29 -7.07 3.18
N LYS A 144 13.96 -6.24 4.00
CA LYS A 144 15.36 -6.47 4.40
C LYS A 144 15.50 -7.76 5.22
N LEU A 145 14.50 -8.07 6.02
CA LEU A 145 14.44 -9.24 6.88
C LEU A 145 13.18 -10.02 6.51
N ILE A 146 13.33 -11.31 6.24
CA ILE A 146 12.24 -12.19 5.78
C ILE A 146 12.04 -13.29 6.82
N MET A 147 10.82 -13.44 7.32
CA MET A 147 10.50 -14.37 8.39
C MET A 147 9.65 -15.53 7.88
N VAL A 148 9.98 -16.75 8.33
CA VAL A 148 9.15 -17.94 8.10
C VAL A 148 7.73 -17.74 8.65
N GLY A 149 6.72 -18.08 7.84
CA GLY A 149 5.32 -17.97 8.21
C GLY A 149 4.77 -16.54 8.21
N PHE A 150 5.51 -15.54 7.72
CA PHE A 150 5.02 -14.17 7.55
C PHE A 150 4.93 -13.82 6.06
N PRO A 151 3.80 -13.29 5.58
CA PRO A 151 3.62 -12.95 4.17
C PRO A 151 4.53 -11.79 3.78
N ILE A 152 5.24 -11.97 2.66
CA ILE A 152 6.03 -10.92 2.00
C ILE A 152 5.34 -10.45 0.74
N VAL A 153 5.23 -9.13 0.61
CA VAL A 153 4.66 -8.46 -0.56
C VAL A 153 5.77 -7.66 -1.24
N PRO A 154 6.04 -7.89 -2.54
CA PRO A 154 7.03 -7.10 -3.27
C PRO A 154 6.48 -5.70 -3.59
N ILE A 155 7.29 -4.67 -3.34
CA ILE A 155 6.96 -3.31 -3.79
C ILE A 155 7.49 -3.16 -5.22
N LEU A 156 6.59 -2.86 -6.15
CA LEU A 156 6.90 -2.78 -7.58
C LEU A 156 6.86 -1.33 -8.06
N GLU A 157 7.85 -0.92 -8.83
CA GLU A 157 7.74 0.25 -9.71
C GLU A 157 7.69 -0.24 -11.15
N TYR A 158 6.65 0.14 -11.87
CA TYR A 158 6.43 -0.29 -13.25
C TYR A 158 5.81 0.81 -14.10
N GLU A 159 5.88 0.65 -15.42
CA GLU A 159 5.26 1.53 -16.40
C GLU A 159 4.59 0.72 -17.50
N PHE A 160 3.51 1.28 -18.05
CA PHE A 160 2.77 0.74 -19.21
C PHE A 160 2.31 -0.72 -19.01
N THR A 161 2.05 -1.07 -17.77
CA THR A 161 1.53 -2.36 -17.31
C THR A 161 0.82 -2.14 -15.99
N ASP A 162 0.26 -3.19 -15.44
CA ASP A 162 -0.43 -3.20 -14.16
C ASP A 162 -0.20 -4.56 -13.49
N VAL A 163 -0.37 -4.64 -12.17
CA VAL A 163 -0.07 -5.87 -11.40
C VAL A 163 -0.84 -7.09 -11.91
N SER A 164 -2.07 -6.93 -12.41
CA SER A 164 -2.87 -8.05 -12.93
C SER A 164 -2.33 -8.60 -14.26
N SER A 165 -1.55 -7.77 -14.98
CA SER A 165 -0.82 -8.14 -16.19
C SER A 165 0.60 -8.63 -15.92
N LEU A 166 0.98 -8.91 -14.66
CA LEU A 166 2.28 -9.45 -14.30
C LEU A 166 2.17 -10.93 -13.88
N GLU A 167 3.17 -11.72 -14.22
CA GLU A 167 3.41 -13.04 -13.64
C GLU A 167 4.53 -12.95 -12.61
N PHE A 168 4.34 -13.66 -11.49
CA PHE A 168 5.27 -13.71 -10.38
C PHE A 168 5.66 -15.15 -10.13
N VAL A 169 6.96 -15.44 -10.10
CA VAL A 169 7.48 -16.77 -9.78
C VAL A 169 8.50 -16.62 -8.65
N TRP A 170 8.21 -17.26 -7.52
CA TRP A 170 9.09 -17.34 -6.37
C TRP A 170 9.90 -18.62 -6.44
N SER A 171 11.20 -18.51 -6.16
CA SER A 171 12.09 -19.66 -6.04
C SER A 171 12.96 -19.55 -4.78
N ARG A 172 13.21 -20.70 -4.15
CA ARG A 172 14.22 -20.84 -3.11
C ARG A 172 15.59 -21.09 -3.74
N ILE A 173 16.62 -20.43 -3.21
CA ILE A 173 18.03 -20.63 -3.58
C ILE A 173 18.78 -21.26 -2.41
N GLU A 174 19.25 -22.49 -2.61
CA GLU A 174 20.11 -23.21 -1.68
C GLU A 174 21.59 -23.08 -2.08
N ALA A 175 22.45 -22.68 -1.14
CA ALA A 175 23.90 -22.67 -1.33
C ALA A 175 24.50 -24.03 -0.93
N LYS A 176 25.20 -24.72 -1.86
CA LYS A 176 26.04 -25.88 -1.52
C LYS A 176 27.52 -25.50 -1.49
N GLU A 177 28.17 -25.67 -0.34
CA GLU A 177 29.63 -25.74 -0.28
C GLU A 177 30.12 -27.04 -0.94
N LEU A 178 30.79 -26.92 -2.09
CA LEU A 178 31.64 -27.99 -2.60
C LEU A 178 33.02 -27.81 -1.97
N ALA A 179 33.38 -28.73 -1.08
CA ALA A 179 34.68 -28.74 -0.43
C ALA A 179 35.82 -28.96 -1.43
N VAL A 180 36.91 -28.22 -1.18
CA VAL A 180 38.29 -28.42 -1.66
C VAL A 180 38.50 -28.34 -3.17
N ASN A 181 38.22 -27.18 -3.76
CA ASN A 181 39.14 -26.47 -4.67
C ASN A 181 38.40 -25.28 -5.28
N LYS A 182 38.81 -24.07 -4.89
CA LYS A 182 38.30 -22.76 -5.35
C LYS A 182 37.74 -22.79 -6.79
N LYS A 183 36.41 -22.80 -6.96
CA LYS A 183 35.59 -21.90 -7.83
C LYS A 183 34.20 -22.48 -8.13
N LYS A 184 33.18 -21.68 -7.77
CA LYS A 184 31.72 -21.78 -8.03
C LYS A 184 30.94 -22.76 -7.14
N THR A 185 30.30 -22.20 -6.12
CA THR A 185 29.04 -22.68 -5.55
C THR A 185 28.03 -22.89 -6.68
N LYS A 186 27.45 -24.08 -6.80
CA LYS A 186 26.33 -24.33 -7.71
C LYS A 186 25.05 -24.09 -6.93
N GLU A 187 24.33 -23.03 -7.29
CA GLU A 187 23.01 -22.72 -6.73
C GLU A 187 22.02 -23.80 -7.17
N ILE A 188 21.25 -24.34 -6.22
CA ILE A 188 20.05 -25.12 -6.53
C ILE A 188 18.88 -24.14 -6.39
N VAL A 189 18.11 -24.01 -7.47
CA VAL A 189 16.94 -23.13 -7.53
C VAL A 189 15.70 -23.99 -7.63
N THR A 190 14.79 -23.85 -6.68
CA THR A 190 13.53 -24.60 -6.63
C THR A 190 12.37 -23.62 -6.65
N GLU A 191 11.48 -23.73 -7.64
CA GLU A 191 10.24 -22.95 -7.67
C GLU A 191 9.36 -23.33 -6.48
N VAL A 192 8.90 -22.34 -5.72
CA VAL A 192 8.10 -22.54 -4.50
C VAL A 192 6.70 -21.94 -4.61
N ALA A 193 6.49 -20.93 -5.46
CA ALA A 193 5.15 -20.37 -5.69
C ALA A 193 5.04 -19.59 -7.00
N ARG A 194 3.80 -19.46 -7.50
CA ARG A 194 3.39 -18.59 -8.62
C ARG A 194 2.32 -17.60 -8.18
N THR A 195 2.69 -16.69 -7.29
CA THR A 195 1.77 -15.78 -6.60
C THR A 195 2.41 -14.42 -6.43
N PHE A 196 1.59 -13.37 -6.36
CA PHE A 196 2.06 -12.00 -6.13
C PHE A 196 2.81 -11.88 -4.78
N ALA A 197 2.18 -12.32 -3.70
CA ALA A 197 2.78 -12.43 -2.36
C ALA A 197 3.22 -13.86 -2.08
N TYR A 198 4.20 -14.05 -1.21
CA TYR A 198 4.67 -15.36 -0.77
C TYR A 198 4.75 -15.43 0.75
N THR A 199 4.43 -16.57 1.35
CA THR A 199 4.65 -16.80 2.78
C THR A 199 5.72 -17.87 2.91
N PRO A 200 6.94 -17.52 3.35
CA PRO A 200 8.03 -18.49 3.44
C PRO A 200 7.69 -19.65 4.37
N SER A 201 8.07 -20.85 3.97
CA SER A 201 7.89 -22.10 4.69
C SER A 201 9.12 -22.44 5.54
N LYS A 202 9.01 -23.47 6.39
CA LYS A 202 10.16 -23.96 7.17
C LYS A 202 11.32 -24.44 6.30
N ASP A 203 11.04 -24.91 5.09
CA ASP A 203 12.06 -25.36 4.14
C ASP A 203 12.86 -24.20 3.55
N ASP A 204 12.40 -22.95 3.71
CA ASP A 204 13.09 -21.78 3.19
C ASP A 204 14.14 -21.22 4.16
N ILE A 205 14.13 -21.67 5.43
CA ILE A 205 15.04 -21.17 6.47
C ILE A 205 16.50 -21.33 6.00
N GLY A 206 17.27 -20.25 6.13
CA GLY A 206 18.69 -20.20 5.72
C GLY A 206 18.90 -20.05 4.21
N CYS A 207 17.84 -19.97 3.42
CA CYS A 207 17.91 -19.81 1.96
C CYS A 207 17.57 -18.37 1.55
N HIS A 208 18.11 -17.94 0.41
CA HIS A 208 17.62 -16.73 -0.24
C HIS A 208 16.36 -17.05 -1.06
N LEU A 209 15.46 -16.08 -1.17
CA LEU A 209 14.36 -16.12 -2.11
C LEU A 209 14.70 -15.34 -3.37
N ARG A 210 14.16 -15.80 -4.50
CA ARG A 210 14.27 -15.17 -5.82
C ARG A 210 12.88 -14.94 -6.36
N LEU A 211 12.58 -13.70 -6.72
CA LEU A 211 11.36 -13.30 -7.39
C LEU A 211 11.67 -12.97 -8.85
N LEU A 212 11.08 -13.74 -9.75
CA LEU A 212 11.01 -13.41 -11.17
C LEU A 212 9.66 -12.74 -11.45
N VAL A 213 9.70 -11.55 -12.03
CA VAL A 213 8.52 -10.82 -12.46
C VAL A 213 8.54 -10.68 -13.98
N THR A 214 7.50 -11.20 -14.64
CA THR A 214 7.39 -11.22 -16.10
C THR A 214 6.12 -10.48 -16.54
N PRO A 215 6.22 -9.41 -17.32
CA PRO A 215 5.04 -8.70 -17.78
C PRO A 215 4.35 -9.45 -18.92
N LYS A 216 3.03 -9.26 -19.04
CA LYS A 216 2.22 -9.73 -20.16
C LYS A 216 1.89 -8.57 -21.09
N LEU A 217 1.91 -8.85 -22.40
CA LEU A 217 1.42 -7.94 -23.44
C LEU A 217 0.37 -8.71 -24.26
N ASN A 218 -0.86 -8.18 -24.31
CA ASN A 218 -1.99 -8.86 -24.96
C ASN A 218 -2.20 -10.30 -24.46
N GLY A 219 -2.01 -10.52 -23.16
CA GLY A 219 -2.15 -11.84 -22.52
C GLY A 219 -0.93 -12.77 -22.67
N LEU A 220 0.07 -12.42 -23.48
CA LEU A 220 1.27 -13.23 -23.69
C LEU A 220 2.44 -12.76 -22.82
N LEU A 221 3.15 -13.70 -22.20
CA LEU A 221 4.35 -13.40 -21.41
C LEU A 221 5.46 -12.81 -22.30
N ARG A 222 6.14 -11.80 -21.75
CA ARG A 222 7.30 -11.15 -22.34
C ARG A 222 8.55 -11.54 -21.57
N ASP A 223 9.03 -12.76 -21.82
CA ASP A 223 10.21 -13.30 -21.13
C ASP A 223 11.44 -12.41 -21.29
N ASP A 224 11.57 -11.76 -22.46
CA ASP A 224 12.60 -10.77 -22.79
C ASP A 224 12.57 -9.51 -21.91
N ARG A 225 11.49 -9.31 -21.16
CA ARG A 225 11.25 -8.20 -20.23
C ARG A 225 11.20 -8.63 -18.77
N SER A 226 11.44 -9.91 -18.49
CA SER A 226 11.42 -10.40 -17.12
C SER A 226 12.54 -9.77 -16.30
N VAL A 227 12.27 -9.46 -15.05
CA VAL A 227 13.27 -8.97 -14.12
C VAL A 227 13.31 -9.89 -12.90
N GLN A 228 14.52 -10.24 -12.50
CA GLN A 228 14.78 -11.15 -11.39
C GLN A 228 15.40 -10.38 -10.22
N PHE A 229 14.90 -10.64 -9.01
CA PHE A 229 15.38 -10.03 -7.78
C PHE A 229 15.60 -11.08 -6.71
N ASP A 230 16.78 -11.05 -6.10
CA ASP A 230 17.12 -11.92 -4.99
C ASP A 230 16.92 -11.15 -3.68
N SER A 231 16.38 -11.84 -2.67
CA SER A 231 16.21 -11.31 -1.32
C SER A 231 17.53 -10.79 -0.75
N PRO A 232 17.52 -9.65 -0.04
CA PRO A 232 18.73 -9.06 0.53
C PRO A 232 19.33 -9.89 1.68
N SER A 233 18.53 -10.75 2.30
CA SER A 233 18.91 -11.64 3.38
C SER A 233 18.27 -13.02 3.18
N VAL A 234 18.81 -14.02 3.88
CA VAL A 234 18.19 -15.34 3.95
C VAL A 234 16.92 -15.31 4.79
N VAL A 235 15.99 -16.22 4.54
CA VAL A 235 14.81 -16.40 5.39
C VAL A 235 15.27 -16.87 6.77
N ILE A 236 14.73 -16.23 7.81
CA ILE A 236 15.05 -16.56 9.19
C ILE A 236 13.83 -17.11 9.94
N GLU A 237 14.11 -17.87 10.98
CA GLU A 237 13.12 -18.18 12.02
C GLU A 237 13.22 -17.13 13.13
N ARG A 238 12.08 -16.55 13.51
CA ARG A 238 12.02 -15.59 14.60
C ARG A 238 11.98 -16.31 15.94
N SER A 239 12.62 -15.75 16.95
CA SER A 239 12.42 -16.17 18.33
C SER A 239 11.06 -15.68 18.85
N GLY A 240 10.19 -16.61 19.25
CA GLY A 240 8.93 -16.31 19.94
C GLY A 240 7.72 -16.16 19.02
N GLU A 241 6.57 -16.55 19.58
CA GLU A 241 5.26 -16.44 18.97
C GLU A 241 4.72 -15.00 19.09
N CYS A 242 4.03 -14.53 18.04
CA CYS A 242 3.29 -13.28 18.08
C CYS A 242 2.03 -13.47 18.91
N PRO A 243 1.69 -12.54 19.83
CA PRO A 243 0.48 -12.68 20.64
C PRO A 243 -0.83 -12.78 19.83
N PHE A 244 -0.87 -12.20 18.63
CA PHE A 244 -2.01 -12.38 17.73
C PHE A 244 -2.18 -13.82 17.20
N GLU A 245 -1.15 -14.68 17.23
CA GLU A 245 -1.26 -16.08 16.80
C GLU A 245 -2.13 -16.88 17.79
N LYS A 246 -2.03 -16.61 19.09
CA LYS A 246 -2.99 -17.11 20.11
C LYS A 246 -4.41 -16.62 19.81
N ARG A 247 -4.56 -15.36 19.37
CA ARG A 247 -5.87 -14.79 18.99
C ARG A 247 -6.42 -15.45 17.73
N HIS A 248 -5.56 -15.86 16.80
CA HIS A 248 -5.96 -16.60 15.59
C HIS A 248 -6.58 -17.97 15.88
N LEU A 249 -6.33 -18.55 17.05
CA LEU A 249 -7.03 -19.76 17.50
C LEU A 249 -8.55 -19.54 17.62
N TYR A 250 -9.00 -18.30 17.82
CA TYR A 250 -10.42 -17.93 17.87
C TYR A 250 -11.01 -17.61 16.50
N THR A 251 -10.18 -17.48 15.46
CA THR A 251 -10.55 -17.04 14.11
C THR A 251 -10.10 -18.02 13.02
N GLN A 252 -9.99 -19.31 13.38
CA GLN A 252 -9.54 -20.38 12.48
C GLN A 252 -10.41 -20.56 11.23
N HIS A 253 -11.67 -20.12 11.27
CA HIS A 253 -12.60 -20.18 10.16
C HIS A 253 -13.22 -18.81 9.89
N TYR A 254 -13.62 -18.60 8.64
CA TYR A 254 -14.52 -17.51 8.29
C TYR A 254 -15.87 -17.71 8.99
N THR A 255 -16.58 -16.61 9.23
CA THR A 255 -17.91 -16.62 9.84
C THR A 255 -18.97 -17.25 8.94
N GLU A 256 -19.97 -17.85 9.58
CA GLU A 256 -21.17 -18.40 8.94
C GLU A 256 -22.14 -17.28 8.47
N PRO A 257 -23.07 -17.57 7.55
CA PRO A 257 -24.13 -16.65 7.17
C PRO A 257 -24.93 -16.14 8.39
N GLY A 258 -25.25 -14.85 8.41
CA GLY A 258 -25.92 -14.20 9.55
C GLY A 258 -24.99 -13.69 10.65
N ILE A 259 -23.70 -14.05 10.63
CA ILE A 259 -22.66 -13.51 11.49
C ILE A 259 -21.59 -12.87 10.61
N PHE A 260 -20.97 -11.80 11.10
CA PHE A 260 -19.83 -11.17 10.46
C PHE A 260 -18.80 -10.69 11.49
N ARG A 261 -17.51 -10.82 11.17
CA ARG A 261 -16.39 -10.46 12.03
C ARG A 261 -15.85 -9.09 11.68
N VAL A 262 -15.77 -8.22 12.67
CA VAL A 262 -15.31 -6.84 12.55
C VAL A 262 -13.97 -6.69 13.27
N VAL A 263 -13.04 -6.00 12.64
CA VAL A 263 -11.77 -5.55 13.24
C VAL A 263 -11.74 -4.04 13.22
N THR A 264 -11.31 -3.41 14.33
CA THR A 264 -10.76 -2.05 14.28
C THR A 264 -9.35 -2.00 14.85
N TYR A 265 -8.46 -1.26 14.18
CA TYR A 265 -7.05 -1.24 14.52
C TYR A 265 -6.32 0.00 14.00
N ASN A 266 -5.80 0.83 14.90
CA ASN A 266 -4.79 1.83 14.57
C ASN A 266 -3.46 1.11 14.33
N ILE A 267 -2.91 1.22 13.12
CA ILE A 267 -1.74 0.44 12.69
C ILE A 267 -0.41 1.19 12.78
N LEU A 268 -0.40 2.37 13.43
CA LEU A 268 0.75 3.25 13.62
C LEU A 268 1.40 3.66 12.29
N ALA A 269 1.17 4.90 11.85
CA ALA A 269 1.71 5.37 10.57
C ALA A 269 3.24 5.41 10.60
N GLU A 270 3.88 5.14 9.45
CA GLU A 270 5.33 5.19 9.28
C GLU A 270 5.90 6.55 9.72
N MET A 271 5.21 7.64 9.40
CA MET A 271 5.62 8.99 9.81
C MET A 271 5.66 9.19 11.33
N TYR A 272 4.89 8.42 12.10
CA TYR A 272 4.86 8.46 13.56
C TYR A 272 5.71 7.37 14.22
N ALA A 273 6.08 6.30 13.50
CA ALA A 273 6.97 5.26 13.98
C ALA A 273 8.46 5.60 13.79
N ASP A 274 8.83 6.17 12.63
CA ASP A 274 10.21 6.16 12.17
C ASP A 274 11.00 7.46 12.40
N SER A 275 10.38 8.46 13.05
CA SER A 275 11.02 9.74 13.33
C SER A 275 12.08 9.62 14.45
N ASN A 276 13.06 10.55 14.46
CA ASN A 276 14.04 10.63 15.56
C ASN A 276 13.35 10.84 16.92
N TYR A 277 12.26 11.60 16.96
CA TYR A 277 11.50 11.79 18.20
C TYR A 277 10.83 10.48 18.62
N SER A 278 10.19 9.78 17.69
CA SER A 278 9.52 8.51 17.95
C SER A 278 10.49 7.47 18.49
N ARG A 279 11.61 7.23 17.80
CA ARG A 279 12.61 6.22 18.19
C ARG A 279 13.29 6.51 19.52
N ASN A 280 13.44 7.77 19.92
CA ASN A 280 14.21 8.15 21.12
C ASN A 280 13.34 8.60 22.31
N VAL A 281 12.06 8.92 22.08
CA VAL A 281 11.18 9.51 23.10
C VAL A 281 9.87 8.71 23.27
N LEU A 282 9.20 8.35 22.18
CA LEU A 282 7.94 7.60 22.24
C LEU A 282 8.17 6.09 22.43
N PHE A 283 9.13 5.54 21.70
CA PHE A 283 9.42 4.12 21.60
C PHE A 283 10.90 3.75 21.88
N PRO A 284 11.57 4.33 22.90
CA PRO A 284 13.00 4.07 23.15
C PRO A 284 13.29 2.60 23.53
N TYR A 285 12.25 1.87 23.96
CA TYR A 285 12.30 0.44 24.28
C TYR A 285 12.20 -0.47 23.04
N CYS A 286 11.67 0.03 21.92
CA CYS A 286 11.47 -0.76 20.71
C CYS A 286 12.73 -0.71 19.83
N PRO A 287 13.29 -1.87 19.40
CA PRO A 287 14.48 -1.86 18.57
C PRO A 287 14.19 -1.25 17.19
N PRO A 288 15.10 -0.44 16.60
CA PRO A 288 14.82 0.31 15.37
C PRO A 288 14.32 -0.54 14.19
N HIS A 289 14.83 -1.76 14.03
CA HIS A 289 14.39 -2.66 12.95
C HIS A 289 12.93 -3.08 13.07
N ALA A 290 12.36 -3.12 14.28
CA ALA A 290 10.97 -3.47 14.52
C ALA A 290 10.01 -2.30 14.26
N LEU A 291 10.52 -1.07 14.21
CA LEU A 291 9.77 0.13 13.81
C LEU A 291 9.71 0.31 12.29
N GLU A 292 10.66 -0.29 11.54
CA GLU A 292 10.68 -0.20 10.08
C GLU A 292 9.38 -0.75 9.46
N VAL A 293 8.79 -0.01 8.53
CA VAL A 293 7.53 -0.37 7.86
C VAL A 293 7.57 -1.77 7.23
N SER A 294 8.71 -2.17 6.65
CA SER A 294 8.86 -3.49 6.04
C SER A 294 8.80 -4.66 7.04
N TYR A 295 9.17 -4.41 8.30
CA TYR A 295 9.04 -5.37 9.39
C TYR A 295 7.60 -5.38 9.92
N ARG A 296 7.07 -4.20 10.27
CA ARG A 296 5.70 -4.07 10.81
C ARG A 296 4.66 -4.60 9.83
N SER A 297 4.78 -4.31 8.54
CA SER A 297 3.87 -4.81 7.51
C SER A 297 3.81 -6.34 7.46
N GLN A 298 4.93 -7.06 7.66
CA GLN A 298 4.89 -8.52 7.71
C GLN A 298 4.03 -9.03 8.87
N LEU A 299 4.16 -8.41 10.05
CA LEU A 299 3.35 -8.73 11.23
C LEU A 299 1.88 -8.34 11.03
N LEU A 300 1.61 -7.11 10.56
CA LEU A 300 0.26 -6.61 10.29
C LEU A 300 -0.49 -7.50 9.29
N LEU A 301 0.17 -7.89 8.20
CA LEU A 301 -0.44 -8.74 7.19
C LEU A 301 -0.78 -10.11 7.76
N LYS A 302 0.16 -10.75 8.50
CA LYS A 302 -0.12 -12.02 9.17
C LYS A 302 -1.27 -11.90 10.16
N GLU A 303 -1.25 -10.85 10.97
CA GLU A 303 -2.27 -10.55 11.97
C GLU A 303 -3.67 -10.39 11.33
N LEU A 304 -3.80 -9.47 10.37
CA LEU A 304 -5.07 -9.15 9.73
C LEU A 304 -5.63 -10.31 8.90
N MET A 305 -4.77 -11.02 8.13
CA MET A 305 -5.19 -12.17 7.33
C MET A 305 -5.65 -13.34 8.22
N GLY A 306 -4.97 -13.58 9.34
CA GLY A 306 -5.32 -14.66 10.27
C GLY A 306 -6.62 -14.41 11.04
N TYR A 307 -7.08 -13.16 11.14
CA TYR A 307 -8.40 -12.86 11.71
C TYR A 307 -9.56 -13.31 10.81
N LYS A 308 -9.33 -13.58 9.50
CA LYS A 308 -10.39 -14.03 8.57
C LYS A 308 -11.66 -13.18 8.66
N SER A 309 -11.47 -11.87 8.73
CA SER A 309 -12.52 -10.90 9.03
C SER A 309 -13.42 -10.65 7.84
N ASP A 310 -14.61 -10.14 8.13
CA ASP A 310 -15.56 -9.66 7.13
C ASP A 310 -15.44 -8.18 6.89
N ILE A 311 -15.11 -7.42 7.94
CA ILE A 311 -14.93 -5.97 7.91
C ILE A 311 -13.68 -5.62 8.70
N ILE A 312 -12.84 -4.76 8.14
CA ILE A 312 -11.63 -4.26 8.81
C ILE A 312 -11.60 -2.73 8.67
N CYS A 313 -11.62 -2.02 9.80
CA CYS A 313 -11.54 -0.57 9.89
C CYS A 313 -10.18 -0.18 10.48
N LEU A 314 -9.31 0.40 9.66
CA LEU A 314 -7.95 0.76 10.05
C LEU A 314 -7.77 2.28 10.16
N GLN A 315 -6.94 2.70 11.12
CA GLN A 315 -6.51 4.09 11.29
C GLN A 315 -4.98 4.19 11.14
N GLU A 316 -4.48 5.40 10.88
CA GLU A 316 -3.06 5.67 10.63
C GLU A 316 -2.45 4.84 9.51
N VAL A 317 -3.23 4.69 8.43
CA VAL A 317 -2.79 3.97 7.24
C VAL A 317 -2.05 4.94 6.33
N ASP A 318 -0.74 4.80 6.17
CA ASP A 318 -0.02 5.57 5.15
C ASP A 318 -0.54 5.18 3.75
N ARG A 319 -0.59 6.15 2.83
CA ARG A 319 -1.00 5.92 1.44
C ARG A 319 -0.20 4.78 0.80
N LYS A 320 1.12 4.76 1.02
CA LYS A 320 2.01 3.71 0.51
C LYS A 320 1.75 2.37 1.18
N VAL A 321 1.44 2.34 2.48
CA VAL A 321 1.11 1.12 3.21
C VAL A 321 -0.17 0.49 2.65
N PHE A 322 -1.19 1.30 2.39
CA PHE A 322 -2.43 0.85 1.78
C PHE A 322 -2.19 0.19 0.41
N TYR A 323 -1.59 0.91 -0.54
CA TYR A 323 -1.46 0.44 -1.92
C TYR A 323 -0.39 -0.64 -2.12
N ASN A 324 0.71 -0.59 -1.36
CA ASN A 324 1.83 -1.50 -1.58
C ASN A 324 1.78 -2.76 -0.73
N TYR A 325 1.09 -2.75 0.42
CA TYR A 325 1.06 -3.89 1.33
C TYR A 325 -0.36 -4.39 1.59
N LEU A 326 -1.24 -3.55 2.15
CA LEU A 326 -2.54 -3.98 2.66
C LEU A 326 -3.48 -4.42 1.54
N SER A 327 -3.77 -3.55 0.57
CA SER A 327 -4.72 -3.84 -0.51
C SER A 327 -4.31 -5.08 -1.31
N PRO A 328 -3.07 -5.21 -1.80
CA PRO A 328 -2.68 -6.41 -2.55
C PRO A 328 -2.79 -7.72 -1.75
N ALA A 329 -2.44 -7.69 -0.46
CA ALA A 329 -2.51 -8.87 0.39
C ALA A 329 -3.96 -9.22 0.77
N LEU A 330 -4.77 -8.24 1.18
CA LEU A 330 -6.15 -8.46 1.63
C LEU A 330 -7.10 -8.81 0.48
N VAL A 331 -6.86 -8.30 -0.74
CA VAL A 331 -7.61 -8.73 -1.95
C VAL A 331 -7.44 -10.22 -2.22
N SER A 332 -6.26 -10.80 -1.92
CA SER A 332 -6.05 -12.25 -2.01
C SER A 332 -6.86 -13.05 -0.99
N CYS A 333 -7.35 -12.40 0.06
CA CYS A 333 -8.24 -12.93 1.09
C CYS A 333 -9.73 -12.58 0.86
N ASP A 334 -10.09 -12.18 -0.37
CA ASP A 334 -11.43 -11.74 -0.77
C ASP A 334 -11.93 -10.45 -0.10
N LEU A 335 -11.02 -9.62 0.40
CA LEU A 335 -11.35 -8.31 0.98
C LEU A 335 -11.09 -7.20 -0.05
N ASP A 336 -12.11 -6.43 -0.39
CA ASP A 336 -11.94 -5.17 -1.14
C ASP A 336 -11.73 -4.01 -0.17
N GLY A 337 -11.00 -2.97 -0.58
CA GLY A 337 -10.53 -1.91 0.31
C GLY A 337 -10.74 -0.51 -0.23
N TYR A 338 -11.23 0.39 0.61
CA TYR A 338 -11.38 1.81 0.32
C TYR A 338 -10.52 2.62 1.28
N TYR A 339 -9.71 3.52 0.72
CA TYR A 339 -8.79 4.37 1.45
C TYR A 339 -9.29 5.82 1.46
N ARG A 340 -9.17 6.48 2.62
CA ARG A 340 -9.50 7.88 2.81
C ARG A 340 -8.35 8.58 3.53
N GLU A 341 -7.67 9.48 2.83
CA GLU A 341 -6.67 10.38 3.43
C GLU A 341 -7.35 11.36 4.40
N LYS A 342 -6.60 11.75 5.45
CA LYS A 342 -6.92 12.97 6.19
C LYS A 342 -6.81 14.18 5.25
N GLY A 343 -7.46 15.29 5.60
CA GLY A 343 -7.30 16.53 4.84
C GLY A 343 -5.89 17.12 4.94
N GLY A 344 -5.64 18.24 4.24
CA GLY A 344 -4.43 19.06 4.46
C GLY A 344 -3.09 18.45 4.01
N CYS A 345 -3.08 17.60 2.96
CA CYS A 345 -1.86 16.97 2.41
C CYS A 345 -1.12 16.03 3.38
N VAL A 346 -1.80 15.48 4.38
CA VAL A 346 -1.26 14.45 5.27
C VAL A 346 -1.24 13.11 4.52
N ALA A 347 -0.09 12.42 4.52
CA ALA A 347 0.11 11.19 3.74
C ALA A 347 -0.37 9.91 4.44
N GLU A 348 -1.25 10.04 5.45
CA GLU A 348 -1.94 8.94 6.13
C GLU A 348 -3.45 9.22 6.28
N GLY A 349 -4.21 8.17 6.54
CA GLY A 349 -5.61 8.29 6.88
C GLY A 349 -6.22 6.98 7.37
N SER A 350 -7.41 6.68 6.86
CA SER A 350 -8.21 5.54 7.30
C SER A 350 -8.52 4.61 6.13
N ALA A 351 -8.73 3.34 6.42
CA ALA A 351 -9.16 2.37 5.43
C ALA A 351 -10.30 1.51 5.96
N ILE A 352 -11.25 1.18 5.09
CA ILE A 352 -12.27 0.15 5.35
C ILE A 352 -12.08 -0.94 4.30
N PHE A 353 -11.91 -2.17 4.78
CA PHE A 353 -11.98 -3.36 3.96
C PHE A 353 -13.25 -4.16 4.27
N PHE A 354 -13.84 -4.79 3.25
CA PHE A 354 -14.99 -5.68 3.41
C PHE A 354 -14.89 -6.91 2.50
N ARG A 355 -15.39 -8.05 2.98
CA ARG A 355 -15.32 -9.32 2.26
C ARG A 355 -16.34 -9.34 1.12
N ARG A 356 -15.88 -9.41 -0.13
CA ARG A 356 -16.73 -9.28 -1.33
C ARG A 356 -17.74 -10.40 -1.47
N SER A 357 -17.43 -11.60 -0.97
CA SER A 357 -18.39 -12.72 -0.94
C SER A 357 -19.54 -12.53 0.05
N ARG A 358 -19.47 -11.55 0.96
CA ARG A 358 -20.50 -11.28 1.97
C ARG A 358 -21.18 -9.93 1.81
N PHE A 359 -20.45 -8.95 1.29
CA PHE A 359 -20.89 -7.57 1.20
C PHE A 359 -20.63 -6.99 -0.19
N LYS A 360 -21.61 -6.25 -0.68
CA LYS A 360 -21.53 -5.47 -1.91
C LYS A 360 -21.48 -3.98 -1.56
N TYR A 361 -20.48 -3.27 -2.06
CA TYR A 361 -20.42 -1.82 -1.95
C TYR A 361 -21.56 -1.14 -2.71
N ILE A 362 -22.28 -0.22 -2.05
CA ILE A 362 -23.40 0.54 -2.66
C ILE A 362 -23.31 2.06 -2.47
N GLY A 363 -22.41 2.58 -1.64
CA GLY A 363 -22.20 4.02 -1.49
C GLY A 363 -21.10 4.43 -0.51
N GLN A 364 -20.66 5.68 -0.61
CA GLN A 364 -19.61 6.27 0.22
C GLN A 364 -20.00 7.71 0.60
N HIS A 365 -19.80 8.07 1.87
CA HIS A 365 -20.25 9.34 2.46
C HIS A 365 -19.19 9.95 3.37
N ASP A 366 -17.94 9.96 2.94
CA ASP A 366 -16.84 10.47 3.74
C ASP A 366 -16.94 12.00 3.94
N ILE A 367 -16.57 12.46 5.14
CA ILE A 367 -16.46 13.89 5.45
C ILE A 367 -15.11 14.23 6.08
N ILE A 368 -14.68 15.47 5.90
CA ILE A 368 -13.69 16.10 6.79
C ILE A 368 -14.50 16.91 7.80
N TYR A 369 -14.26 16.69 9.11
CA TYR A 369 -15.11 17.26 10.16
C TYR A 369 -15.23 18.78 10.09
N THR A 370 -14.15 19.47 9.78
CA THR A 370 -14.10 20.94 9.66
C THR A 370 -14.91 21.44 8.47
N ASN A 371 -14.76 20.81 7.31
CA ASN A 371 -15.57 21.14 6.15
C ASN A 371 -17.07 20.91 6.43
N ALA A 372 -17.41 19.80 7.10
CA ALA A 372 -18.79 19.49 7.47
C ALA A 372 -19.35 20.52 8.47
N LEU A 373 -18.56 20.91 9.46
CA LEU A 373 -18.93 21.95 10.43
C LEU A 373 -19.27 23.28 9.74
N GLU A 374 -18.52 23.68 8.71
CA GLU A 374 -18.73 24.95 8.01
C GLU A 374 -19.85 24.91 6.96
N THR A 375 -20.11 23.74 6.35
CA THR A 375 -20.94 23.65 5.13
C THR A 375 -22.19 22.79 5.26
N ASP A 376 -22.26 21.88 6.23
CA ASP A 376 -23.45 21.04 6.42
C ASP A 376 -24.50 21.78 7.25
N PRO A 377 -25.72 22.00 6.72
CA PRO A 377 -26.79 22.65 7.47
C PRO A 377 -27.12 21.96 8.80
N GLU A 378 -26.91 20.64 8.91
CA GLU A 378 -27.12 19.89 10.15
C GLU A 378 -26.16 20.33 11.28
N CYS A 379 -25.02 20.96 10.94
CA CYS A 379 -24.01 21.44 11.88
C CYS A 379 -24.14 22.93 12.22
N ALA A 380 -25.16 23.64 11.71
CA ALA A 380 -25.31 25.09 11.88
C ALA A 380 -25.34 25.52 13.35
N ASP A 381 -26.02 24.76 14.21
CA ASP A 381 -26.11 25.00 15.66
C ASP A 381 -24.76 24.90 16.40
N ILE A 382 -23.88 23.99 15.96
CA ILE A 382 -22.50 23.87 16.43
C ILE A 382 -21.69 25.07 15.91
N TYR A 383 -21.77 25.34 14.60
CA TYR A 383 -20.99 26.36 13.94
C TYR A 383 -21.27 27.77 14.47
N GLU A 384 -22.53 28.11 14.71
CA GLU A 384 -22.95 29.40 15.29
C GLU A 384 -22.35 29.66 16.68
N LYS A 385 -22.06 28.61 17.45
CA LYS A 385 -21.41 28.72 18.75
C LYS A 385 -19.90 28.75 18.63
N THR A 386 -19.31 27.90 17.78
CA THR A 386 -17.86 27.83 17.63
C THR A 386 -17.28 29.08 16.97
N VAL A 387 -17.98 29.66 15.98
CA VAL A 387 -17.51 30.86 15.26
C VAL A 387 -17.44 32.11 16.14
N LYS A 388 -18.22 32.16 17.24
CA LYS A 388 -18.18 33.26 18.22
C LYS A 388 -16.90 33.25 19.05
N ASN A 389 -16.23 32.10 19.15
CA ASN A 389 -14.91 31.98 19.74
C ASN A 389 -13.86 31.86 18.64
N GLN A 390 -13.18 32.97 18.34
CA GLN A 390 -12.20 33.03 17.26
C GLN A 390 -11.04 32.04 17.44
N ALA A 391 -10.49 31.91 18.65
CA ALA A 391 -9.35 31.02 18.92
C ALA A 391 -9.74 29.55 18.73
N LEU A 392 -10.93 29.14 19.18
CA LEU A 392 -11.48 27.82 18.91
C LEU A 392 -11.72 27.60 17.42
N ASN A 393 -12.34 28.56 16.74
CA ASN A 393 -12.68 28.45 15.32
C ASN A 393 -11.42 28.26 14.46
N ASP A 394 -10.39 29.07 14.72
CA ASP A 394 -9.09 28.94 14.04
C ASP A 394 -8.44 27.60 14.36
N PHE A 395 -8.47 27.18 15.63
CA PHE A 395 -7.95 25.86 16.03
C PHE A 395 -8.68 24.71 15.33
N LEU A 396 -10.02 24.79 15.21
CA LEU A 396 -10.82 23.79 14.51
C LEU A 396 -10.46 23.75 13.04
N LYS A 397 -10.38 24.89 12.33
CA LYS A 397 -10.07 24.96 10.88
C LYS A 397 -8.75 24.29 10.49
N GLU A 398 -7.78 24.27 11.40
CA GLU A 398 -6.51 23.58 11.18
C GLU A 398 -6.59 22.05 11.34
N ARG A 399 -7.70 21.51 11.84
CA ARG A 399 -7.90 20.06 12.02
C ARG A 399 -8.38 19.43 10.71
N GLN A 400 -7.80 18.27 10.42
CA GLN A 400 -8.00 17.57 9.14
C GLN A 400 -8.49 16.14 9.34
N ASN A 401 -8.96 15.82 10.56
CA ASN A 401 -9.56 14.54 10.89
C ASN A 401 -10.77 14.26 9.98
N ALA A 402 -10.93 13.00 9.60
CA ALA A 402 -11.96 12.55 8.69
C ALA A 402 -12.86 11.50 9.35
N LEU A 403 -14.09 11.44 8.87
CA LEU A 403 -14.98 10.30 9.06
C LEU A 403 -15.12 9.60 7.71
N GLN A 404 -14.69 8.34 7.65
CA GLN A 404 -14.90 7.48 6.50
C GLN A 404 -16.20 6.70 6.68
N VAL A 405 -17.07 6.68 5.66
CA VAL A 405 -18.36 5.99 5.74
C VAL A 405 -18.61 5.22 4.45
N LEU A 406 -18.67 3.89 4.53
CA LEU A 406 -19.15 3.05 3.45
C LEU A 406 -20.55 2.53 3.78
N VAL A 407 -21.36 2.36 2.74
CA VAL A 407 -22.64 1.66 2.82
C VAL A 407 -22.54 0.40 1.99
N LEU A 408 -22.81 -0.73 2.65
CA LEU A 408 -22.70 -2.07 2.11
C LEU A 408 -24.08 -2.73 2.10
N GLU A 409 -24.35 -3.53 1.08
CA GLU A 409 -25.50 -4.43 1.02
C GLU A 409 -25.03 -5.85 1.35
N CYS A 410 -25.74 -6.53 2.26
CA CYS A 410 -25.45 -7.92 2.61
C CYS A 410 -25.88 -8.85 1.47
N ILE A 411 -24.96 -9.70 1.01
CA ILE A 411 -25.23 -10.65 -0.08
C ILE A 411 -26.12 -11.79 0.39
N ASP A 412 -25.86 -12.32 1.60
CA ASP A 412 -26.64 -13.42 2.17
C ASP A 412 -28.05 -13.00 2.59
N ARG A 413 -28.25 -11.70 2.81
CA ARG A 413 -29.52 -11.09 3.21
C ARG A 413 -29.81 -9.87 2.34
N PRO A 414 -30.25 -10.10 1.09
CA PRO A 414 -30.58 -9.01 0.18
C PRO A 414 -31.55 -8.03 0.83
N LYS A 415 -31.38 -6.72 0.58
CA LYS A 415 -32.08 -5.59 1.24
C LYS A 415 -31.58 -5.20 2.64
N GLN A 416 -30.82 -6.02 3.35
CA GLN A 416 -30.18 -5.60 4.60
C GLN A 416 -28.91 -4.81 4.29
N LYS A 417 -28.83 -3.58 4.82
CA LYS A 417 -27.70 -2.68 4.59
C LYS A 417 -26.90 -2.49 5.87
N LEU A 418 -25.60 -2.32 5.71
CA LEU A 418 -24.68 -1.97 6.79
C LEU A 418 -24.00 -0.65 6.47
N ILE A 419 -24.18 0.33 7.34
CA ILE A 419 -23.33 1.52 7.36
C ILE A 419 -22.10 1.18 8.19
N VAL A 420 -20.93 1.23 7.56
CA VAL A 420 -19.62 1.03 8.20
C VAL A 420 -18.94 2.38 8.29
N ALA A 421 -18.85 2.92 9.49
CA ALA A 421 -18.15 4.15 9.79
C ALA A 421 -16.78 3.86 10.42
N ASN A 422 -15.78 4.66 10.05
CA ASN A 422 -14.42 4.57 10.59
C ASN A 422 -13.86 5.98 10.81
N THR A 423 -13.22 6.23 11.95
CA THR A 423 -12.59 7.51 12.24
C THR A 423 -11.30 7.39 13.03
N HIS A 424 -10.53 8.48 13.00
CA HIS A 424 -9.44 8.77 13.92
C HIS A 424 -9.64 10.20 14.44
N LEU A 425 -10.17 10.34 15.66
CA LEU A 425 -10.44 11.64 16.29
C LEU A 425 -9.16 12.35 16.74
N PHE A 426 -9.27 13.63 17.11
CA PHE A 426 -8.10 14.44 17.46
C PHE A 426 -7.36 13.96 18.73
N PHE A 427 -6.05 13.71 18.60
CA PHE A 427 -5.23 13.03 19.61
C PHE A 427 -4.92 13.81 20.89
N HIS A 428 -4.93 15.15 20.86
CA HIS A 428 -4.31 15.92 21.94
C HIS A 428 -5.08 15.78 23.27
N PRO A 429 -4.43 15.38 24.38
CA PRO A 429 -5.14 15.04 25.62
C PRO A 429 -5.89 16.22 26.22
N ALA A 430 -5.33 17.43 26.14
CA ALA A 430 -5.92 18.65 26.71
C ALA A 430 -7.09 19.25 25.92
N THR A 431 -7.65 18.55 24.92
CA THR A 431 -8.73 19.09 24.08
C THR A 431 -9.90 18.10 23.90
N PRO A 432 -10.51 17.59 24.99
CA PRO A 432 -11.66 16.69 24.88
C PRO A 432 -12.89 17.37 24.26
N ASN A 433 -13.04 18.70 24.41
CA ASN A 433 -14.05 19.49 23.71
C ASN A 433 -13.99 19.34 22.18
N ILE A 434 -12.80 19.22 21.60
CA ILE A 434 -12.61 19.08 20.16
C ILE A 434 -13.09 17.71 19.70
N ARG A 435 -12.73 16.65 20.44
CA ARG A 435 -13.23 15.29 20.19
C ARG A 435 -14.73 15.20 20.35
N LEU A 436 -15.29 15.89 21.35
CA LEU A 436 -16.74 15.93 21.57
C LEU A 436 -17.47 16.60 20.38
N ILE A 437 -16.96 17.74 19.90
CA ILE A 437 -17.48 18.38 18.68
C ILE A 437 -17.41 17.43 17.48
N GLN A 438 -16.28 16.75 17.28
CA GLN A 438 -16.13 15.76 16.19
C GLN A 438 -17.11 14.59 16.35
N GLY A 439 -17.32 14.07 17.56
CA GLY A 439 -18.28 13.02 17.87
C GLY A 439 -19.73 13.45 17.58
N ILE A 440 -20.09 14.69 17.91
CA ILE A 440 -21.41 15.26 17.58
C ILE A 440 -21.61 15.37 16.08
N ILE A 441 -20.63 15.91 15.34
CA ILE A 441 -20.68 15.99 13.88
C ILE A 441 -20.79 14.58 13.28
N ALA A 442 -20.04 13.61 13.81
CA ALA A 442 -20.11 12.22 13.36
C ALA A 442 -21.51 11.63 13.54
N ALA A 443 -22.10 11.75 14.74
CA ALA A 443 -23.44 11.24 15.00
C ALA A 443 -24.49 11.88 14.08
N LYS A 444 -24.47 13.21 13.91
CA LYS A 444 -25.38 13.92 13.00
C LYS A 444 -25.24 13.44 11.56
N HIS A 445 -24.00 13.32 11.08
CA HIS A 445 -23.72 12.83 9.73
C HIS A 445 -24.19 11.38 9.54
N LEU A 446 -23.94 10.50 10.50
CA LEU A 446 -24.38 9.11 10.44
C LEU A 446 -25.90 8.97 10.46
N GLN A 447 -26.62 9.79 11.24
CA GLN A 447 -28.09 9.85 11.19
C GLN A 447 -28.59 10.31 9.81
N LYS A 448 -27.93 11.29 9.19
CA LYS A 448 -28.24 11.74 7.84
C LYS A 448 -28.03 10.63 6.81
N VAL A 449 -26.90 9.92 6.88
CA VAL A 449 -26.62 8.77 6.01
C VAL A 449 -27.65 7.65 6.25
N GLN A 450 -27.98 7.34 7.50
CA GLN A 450 -29.01 6.35 7.83
C GLN A 450 -30.35 6.70 7.15
N LYS A 451 -30.81 7.95 7.24
CA LYS A 451 -32.04 8.42 6.58
C LYS A 451 -32.01 8.30 5.05
N ILE A 452 -30.85 8.43 4.40
CA ILE A 452 -30.71 8.29 2.94
C ILE A 452 -30.97 6.85 2.50
N TYR A 453 -30.55 5.87 3.31
CA TYR A 453 -30.62 4.44 2.96
C TYR A 453 -31.76 3.69 3.64
N ASP A 454 -32.43 4.33 4.59
CA ASP A 454 -33.65 3.86 5.21
C ASP A 454 -34.71 3.67 4.13
N ASN A 455 -35.22 2.44 4.00
CA ASN A 455 -36.25 2.13 3.03
C ASN A 455 -37.30 1.23 3.66
N GLN A 456 -38.56 1.37 3.23
CA GLN A 456 -39.67 0.57 3.76
C GLN A 456 -39.55 -0.94 3.50
N GLU A 457 -38.57 -1.38 2.71
CA GLU A 457 -38.37 -2.78 2.33
C GLU A 457 -37.08 -3.43 2.89
N GLY A 458 -36.33 -2.77 3.79
CA GLY A 458 -35.11 -3.34 4.36
C GLY A 458 -34.59 -2.58 5.58
N GLU A 459 -33.81 -3.26 6.41
CA GLU A 459 -33.24 -2.67 7.64
C GLU A 459 -31.83 -2.12 7.39
N VAL A 460 -31.51 -0.98 8.00
CA VAL A 460 -30.19 -0.36 7.98
C VAL A 460 -29.56 -0.50 9.35
N SER A 461 -28.53 -1.35 9.44
CA SER A 461 -27.69 -1.44 10.63
C SER A 461 -26.46 -0.56 10.51
N MET A 462 -25.79 -0.33 11.64
CA MET A 462 -24.61 0.50 11.68
C MET A 462 -23.56 -0.07 12.61
N ILE A 463 -22.30 0.04 12.18
CA ILE A 463 -21.12 -0.06 13.04
C ILE A 463 -20.30 1.21 12.89
N PHE A 464 -19.74 1.68 14.00
CA PHE A 464 -18.84 2.83 14.05
C PHE A 464 -17.56 2.45 14.76
N CYS A 465 -16.54 2.17 13.95
CA CYS A 465 -15.21 1.79 14.36
C CYS A 465 -14.31 3.02 14.43
N GLY A 466 -13.21 2.93 15.17
CA GLY A 466 -12.24 4.02 15.19
C GLY A 466 -11.27 3.98 16.34
N ASP A 467 -10.22 4.78 16.17
CA ASP A 467 -9.47 5.36 17.28
C ASP A 467 -10.15 6.68 17.65
N PHE A 468 -10.83 6.68 18.78
CA PHE A 468 -11.56 7.85 19.25
C PHE A 468 -10.69 8.77 20.09
N ASN A 469 -9.45 8.39 20.45
CA ASN A 469 -8.59 9.13 21.38
C ASN A 469 -9.32 9.54 22.68
N THR A 470 -10.20 8.67 23.16
CA THR A 470 -11.26 9.01 24.12
C THR A 470 -11.42 7.85 25.10
N SER A 471 -11.29 8.12 26.41
CA SER A 471 -11.54 7.12 27.45
C SER A 471 -13.04 6.94 27.74
N PRO A 472 -13.44 5.85 28.42
CA PRO A 472 -14.84 5.60 28.78
C PRO A 472 -15.49 6.69 29.66
N GLU A 473 -14.70 7.48 30.39
CA GLU A 473 -15.17 8.55 31.29
C GLU A 473 -15.37 9.90 30.60
N SER A 474 -15.04 9.99 29.32
CA SER A 474 -15.14 11.23 28.55
C SER A 474 -16.58 11.56 28.13
N GLY A 475 -16.83 12.84 27.87
CA GLY A 475 -18.10 13.31 27.33
C GLY A 475 -18.35 12.85 25.91
N THR A 476 -17.32 12.53 25.12
CA THR A 476 -17.50 11.97 23.77
C THR A 476 -18.03 10.55 23.84
N PHE A 477 -17.49 9.73 24.75
CA PHE A 477 -17.97 8.37 24.98
C PHE A 477 -19.38 8.39 25.58
N GLU A 478 -19.61 9.24 26.59
CA GLU A 478 -20.94 9.45 27.17
C GLU A 478 -21.94 9.81 26.06
N PHE A 479 -21.67 10.86 25.29
CA PHE A 479 -22.55 11.30 24.21
C PHE A 479 -22.93 10.17 23.26
N LEU A 480 -21.95 9.42 22.76
CA LEU A 480 -22.18 8.35 21.78
C LEU A 480 -22.98 7.18 22.36
N THR A 481 -22.85 6.88 23.66
CA THR A 481 -23.47 5.71 24.30
C THR A 481 -24.78 6.00 25.02
N THR A 482 -24.97 7.22 25.53
CA THR A 482 -26.18 7.66 26.24
C THR A 482 -27.12 8.48 25.35
N GLN A 483 -26.68 8.80 24.12
CA GLN A 483 -27.39 9.60 23.13
C GLN A 483 -27.56 11.07 23.48
N GLU A 484 -26.98 11.53 24.59
CA GLU A 484 -27.13 12.90 25.07
C GLU A 484 -25.85 13.41 25.71
N ILE A 485 -25.58 14.70 25.56
CA ILE A 485 -24.56 15.40 26.32
C ILE A 485 -25.12 16.72 26.80
N ASN A 486 -24.92 17.00 28.09
CA ASN A 486 -25.44 18.21 28.72
C ASN A 486 -24.46 19.39 28.59
N GLU A 487 -25.00 20.60 28.63
CA GLU A 487 -24.22 21.85 28.52
C GLU A 487 -23.23 22.07 29.67
N ASP A 488 -23.51 21.50 30.83
CA ASP A 488 -22.70 21.59 32.04
C ASP A 488 -21.59 20.55 32.13
N HIS A 489 -21.48 19.63 31.17
CA HIS A 489 -20.43 18.62 31.11
C HIS A 489 -19.02 19.24 31.12
N LEU A 490 -18.10 18.62 31.87
CA LEU A 490 -16.76 19.16 32.15
C LEU A 490 -15.88 19.29 30.89
N ASP A 491 -16.06 18.40 29.91
CA ASP A 491 -15.27 18.41 28.67
C ASP A 491 -15.41 19.71 27.87
N TRP A 492 -16.56 20.40 27.94
CA TRP A 492 -16.75 21.72 27.32
C TRP A 492 -15.77 22.78 27.85
N LYS A 493 -15.29 22.60 29.08
CA LYS A 493 -14.43 23.53 29.83
C LYS A 493 -13.01 22.99 30.06
N SER A 494 -12.65 21.89 29.40
CA SER A 494 -11.37 21.20 29.64
C SER A 494 -10.23 21.60 28.70
N ALA A 495 -10.52 22.43 27.69
CA ALA A 495 -9.54 22.97 26.75
C ALA A 495 -8.62 24.05 27.39
N PRO A 496 -7.65 24.61 26.65
CA PRO A 496 -7.12 25.94 26.97
C PRO A 496 -8.26 26.97 27.10
N LYS A 497 -8.12 27.94 28.02
CA LYS A 497 -9.21 28.90 28.36
C LYS A 497 -9.79 29.65 27.15
N ASP A 498 -8.95 29.94 26.17
CA ASP A 498 -9.29 30.61 24.92
C ASP A 498 -10.02 29.68 23.93
N GLN A 499 -9.96 28.35 24.10
CA GLN A 499 -10.63 27.36 23.25
C GLN A 499 -11.92 26.81 23.89
N PHE A 500 -12.37 27.40 25.00
CA PHE A 500 -13.62 27.00 25.65
C PHE A 500 -14.84 27.25 24.77
N VAL A 501 -15.77 26.32 24.83
CA VAL A 501 -17.08 26.50 24.21
C VAL A 501 -18.10 26.61 25.33
N PRO A 502 -18.98 27.62 25.33
CA PRO A 502 -20.15 27.59 26.18
C PRO A 502 -20.88 26.26 25.94
N GLY A 503 -21.29 25.63 27.04
CA GLY A 503 -21.98 24.35 27.03
C GLY A 503 -23.05 24.22 25.94
N MET A 504 -23.14 23.04 25.36
CA MET A 504 -24.14 22.73 24.36
C MET A 504 -24.87 21.45 24.74
N ASN A 505 -26.20 21.48 24.65
CA ASN A 505 -27.02 20.28 24.76
C ASN A 505 -27.18 19.67 23.37
N PHE A 506 -26.79 18.41 23.21
CA PHE A 506 -27.02 17.67 21.97
C PHE A 506 -27.62 16.32 22.26
N LYS A 507 -28.46 15.85 21.34
CA LYS A 507 -29.03 14.51 21.35
C LYS A 507 -28.90 13.85 19.98
N HIS A 508 -28.80 12.53 19.95
CA HIS A 508 -28.96 11.72 18.74
C HIS A 508 -29.92 10.56 18.97
N ASN A 509 -30.18 9.74 17.94
CA ASN A 509 -31.06 8.57 18.04
C ASN A 509 -30.38 7.26 17.58
N LEU A 510 -29.04 7.25 17.55
CA LEU A 510 -28.22 6.06 17.31
C LEU A 510 -28.05 5.29 18.64
N ASP A 511 -28.42 4.01 18.69
CA ASP A 511 -28.36 3.20 19.91
C ASP A 511 -27.03 2.43 19.99
N PHE A 512 -25.94 3.19 20.08
CA PHE A 512 -24.62 2.62 20.11
C PHE A 512 -24.26 2.03 21.46
N VAL A 513 -23.73 0.81 21.41
CA VAL A 513 -23.00 0.19 22.52
C VAL A 513 -21.68 -0.39 22.01
N THR A 514 -20.69 -0.56 22.88
CA THR A 514 -19.37 -1.09 22.50
C THR A 514 -19.38 -2.61 22.41
N ALA A 515 -18.93 -3.18 21.28
CA ALA A 515 -18.89 -4.63 21.08
C ALA A 515 -17.86 -5.34 21.97
N CYS A 516 -16.67 -4.77 22.11
CA CYS A 516 -15.57 -5.37 22.87
C CYS A 516 -15.60 -5.02 24.37
N GLY A 517 -16.60 -4.26 24.81
CA GLY A 517 -16.67 -3.73 26.17
C GLY A 517 -15.56 -2.72 26.49
N GLN A 518 -15.36 -2.46 27.78
CA GLN A 518 -14.30 -1.60 28.30
C GLN A 518 -13.13 -2.47 28.74
N VAL A 519 -12.16 -2.68 27.84
CA VAL A 519 -10.88 -3.30 28.19
C VAL A 519 -10.02 -2.32 29.01
N PRO A 520 -8.97 -2.78 29.72
CA PRO A 520 -8.12 -1.88 30.50
C PRO A 520 -7.33 -0.88 29.63
N TYR A 521 -6.97 -1.30 28.42
CA TYR A 521 -6.29 -0.46 27.44
C TYR A 521 -6.44 -1.06 26.04
N THR A 522 -6.37 -0.18 25.04
CA THR A 522 -6.20 -0.53 23.63
C THR A 522 -4.95 0.11 23.04
N ASN A 523 -4.47 1.21 23.61
CA ASN A 523 -3.13 1.76 23.39
C ASN A 523 -2.25 1.49 24.61
N TYR A 524 -1.01 1.04 24.41
CA TYR A 524 -0.07 0.77 25.50
C TYR A 524 1.36 1.18 25.15
N VAL A 525 1.74 2.40 25.53
CA VAL A 525 3.13 2.88 25.49
C VAL A 525 3.66 3.05 26.92
N GLU A 526 4.96 3.16 27.12
CA GLU A 526 5.58 3.20 28.47
C GLU A 526 4.96 4.24 29.43
N LYS A 527 4.54 5.39 28.89
CA LYS A 527 4.07 6.55 29.69
C LYS A 527 2.56 6.79 29.62
N PHE A 528 1.83 6.00 28.84
CA PHE A 528 0.40 6.18 28.63
C PHE A 528 -0.24 4.85 28.25
N GLN A 529 -1.32 4.51 28.94
CA GLN A 529 -2.12 3.33 28.67
C GLN A 529 -3.58 3.70 28.89
N ASP A 530 -4.41 3.48 27.88
CA ASP A 530 -5.84 3.77 27.98
C ASP A 530 -6.60 3.04 26.87
N THR A 531 -7.92 2.96 27.04
CA THR A 531 -8.85 2.45 26.04
C THR A 531 -9.30 3.59 25.16
N LEU A 532 -8.85 3.57 23.91
CA LEU A 532 -9.10 4.61 22.91
C LEU A 532 -9.87 4.10 21.69
N ASP A 533 -9.84 2.79 21.46
CA ASP A 533 -10.36 2.15 20.26
C ASP A 533 -11.66 1.41 20.55
N TYR A 534 -12.69 1.66 19.73
CA TYR A 534 -14.02 1.09 19.94
C TYR A 534 -14.62 0.57 18.64
N ILE A 535 -15.40 -0.50 18.78
CA ILE A 535 -16.38 -0.94 17.79
C ILE A 535 -17.76 -0.64 18.39
N PHE A 536 -18.31 0.52 18.09
CA PHE A 536 -19.71 0.80 18.39
C PHE A 536 -20.61 0.09 17.38
N TYR A 537 -21.73 -0.45 17.83
CA TYR A 537 -22.73 -1.05 16.95
C TYR A 537 -24.13 -0.65 17.39
N ASP A 538 -25.06 -0.58 16.43
CA ASP A 538 -26.46 -0.32 16.71
C ASP A 538 -27.12 -1.54 17.35
N VAL A 539 -27.41 -1.44 18.65
CA VAL A 539 -27.97 -2.54 19.44
C VAL A 539 -29.40 -2.89 19.04
N LYS A 540 -30.11 -2.07 18.26
CA LYS A 540 -31.44 -2.43 17.77
C LYS A 540 -31.40 -3.57 16.78
N THR A 541 -30.37 -3.60 15.93
CA THR A 541 -30.31 -4.45 14.73
C THR A 541 -29.20 -5.49 14.78
N LEU A 542 -28.25 -5.34 15.71
CA LEU A 542 -27.11 -6.22 15.88
C LEU A 542 -26.96 -6.68 17.34
N GLU A 543 -26.33 -7.84 17.54
CA GLU A 543 -25.86 -8.35 18.83
C GLU A 543 -24.43 -8.87 18.73
N VAL A 544 -23.71 -8.89 19.87
CA VAL A 544 -22.39 -9.50 19.95
C VAL A 544 -22.53 -11.00 20.11
N GLU A 545 -22.02 -11.76 19.14
CA GLU A 545 -21.93 -13.22 19.22
C GLU A 545 -20.66 -13.62 20.00
N LYS A 546 -19.54 -12.95 19.72
CA LYS A 546 -18.24 -13.29 20.30
C LYS A 546 -17.29 -12.11 20.32
N VAL A 547 -16.53 -11.96 21.38
CA VAL A 547 -15.37 -11.05 21.43
C VAL A 547 -14.10 -11.90 21.43
N ILE A 548 -13.14 -11.55 20.57
CA ILE A 548 -11.85 -12.23 20.55
C ILE A 548 -10.99 -11.57 21.64
N PRO A 549 -10.50 -12.33 22.63
CA PRO A 549 -9.84 -11.75 23.79
C PRO A 549 -8.61 -10.91 23.37
N PRO A 550 -8.31 -9.83 24.11
CA PRO A 550 -7.05 -9.10 23.92
C PRO A 550 -5.85 -10.01 24.27
N PRO A 551 -4.63 -9.64 23.85
CA PRO A 551 -3.40 -10.31 24.28
C PRO A 551 -3.27 -10.34 25.82
N ASP A 552 -2.57 -11.36 26.32
CA ASP A 552 -2.21 -11.44 27.74
C ASP A 552 -1.35 -10.21 28.13
N HIS A 553 -1.58 -9.63 29.31
CA HIS A 553 -0.82 -8.46 29.76
C HIS A 553 0.70 -8.73 29.79
N GLU A 554 1.10 -9.95 30.17
CA GLU A 554 2.50 -10.40 30.16
C GLU A 554 3.14 -10.32 28.77
N ASP A 555 2.37 -10.54 27.71
CA ASP A 555 2.86 -10.42 26.34
C ASP A 555 3.06 -8.94 25.96
N VAL A 556 2.13 -8.06 26.36
CA VAL A 556 2.18 -6.61 26.08
C VAL A 556 3.40 -5.96 26.75
N VAL A 557 3.70 -6.32 27.99
CA VAL A 557 4.81 -5.72 28.77
C VAL A 557 6.15 -6.44 28.60
N ARG A 558 6.19 -7.55 27.85
CA ARG A 558 7.40 -8.37 27.66
C ARG A 558 8.62 -7.57 27.19
N HIS A 559 8.38 -6.53 26.39
CA HIS A 559 9.38 -5.61 25.86
C HIS A 559 9.18 -4.18 26.39
N THR A 560 8.76 -4.05 27.66
CA THR A 560 8.34 -2.82 28.35
C THR A 560 6.97 -2.32 27.92
N ALA A 561 6.74 -2.14 26.62
CA ALA A 561 5.47 -1.69 26.04
C ALA A 561 5.39 -2.06 24.54
N ILE A 562 4.40 -1.54 23.81
CA ILE A 562 4.22 -1.77 22.37
C ILE A 562 4.33 -0.43 21.59
N PRO A 563 4.83 -0.42 20.34
CA PRO A 563 5.22 -1.55 19.50
C PRO A 563 6.48 -2.27 20.02
N SER A 564 6.68 -3.49 19.52
CA SER A 564 7.86 -4.30 19.85
C SER A 564 8.21 -5.25 18.70
N VAL A 565 9.19 -6.13 18.89
CA VAL A 565 9.48 -7.19 17.90
C VAL A 565 8.30 -8.16 17.69
N LEU A 566 7.32 -8.17 18.59
CA LEU A 566 6.12 -9.02 18.51
C LEU A 566 4.83 -8.26 18.18
N PHE A 567 4.83 -6.92 18.30
CA PHE A 567 3.66 -6.07 18.11
C PHE A 567 3.96 -4.96 17.09
N PRO A 568 3.21 -4.88 15.97
CA PRO A 568 3.51 -3.93 14.90
C PRO A 568 2.90 -2.53 15.08
N SER A 569 2.19 -2.31 16.18
CA SER A 569 1.52 -1.04 16.52
C SER A 569 1.66 -0.79 18.03
N ASP A 570 1.49 0.46 18.44
CA ASP A 570 1.25 0.85 19.84
C ASP A 570 -0.20 0.62 20.29
N HIS A 571 -1.09 0.26 19.36
CA HIS A 571 -2.46 -0.16 19.64
C HIS A 571 -2.63 -1.68 19.56
N ILE A 572 -3.78 -2.16 20.06
CA ILE A 572 -4.21 -3.55 20.03
C ILE A 572 -5.51 -3.65 19.24
N ALA A 573 -5.50 -4.46 18.17
CA ALA A 573 -6.68 -4.70 17.35
C ALA A 573 -7.87 -5.16 18.20
N GLN A 574 -8.99 -4.45 18.11
CA GLN A 574 -10.26 -4.88 18.67
C GLN A 574 -10.96 -5.77 17.64
N VAL A 575 -11.41 -6.95 18.06
CA VAL A 575 -11.99 -7.95 17.15
C VAL A 575 -13.21 -8.59 17.79
N CYS A 576 -14.34 -8.55 17.09
CA CYS A 576 -15.59 -9.18 17.53
C CYS A 576 -16.34 -9.80 16.34
N GLU A 577 -17.25 -10.72 16.66
CA GLU A 577 -18.27 -11.23 15.75
C GLU A 577 -19.61 -10.63 16.14
N LEU A 578 -20.24 -9.97 15.18
CA LEU A 578 -21.57 -9.41 15.30
C LEU A 578 -22.55 -10.28 14.53
N LYS A 579 -23.76 -10.38 15.06
CA LYS A 579 -24.86 -11.15 14.50
C LYS A 579 -26.06 -10.24 14.31
N TRP A 580 -26.72 -10.41 13.17
CA TRP A 580 -27.95 -9.70 12.87
C TRP A 580 -29.08 -10.19 13.76
N LYS A 581 -29.81 -9.26 14.39
CA LYS A 581 -31.06 -9.57 15.10
C LYS A 581 -32.16 -9.93 14.10
N PHE A 582 -33.11 -10.74 14.55
CA PHE A 582 -34.21 -11.26 13.73
C PHE A 582 -35.52 -10.52 14.02
#